data_AF-A0A970FZ50-F1
#
_entry.id   AF-A0A970FZ50-F1
#
_cell.length_a   1.000
_cell.length_b   1.000
_cell.length_c   1.000
_cell.angle_alpha   90.00
_cell.angle_beta   90.00
_cell.angle_gamma   90.00
#
_symmetry.space_group_name_H-M   'P 1'
#
loop_
_entity.id
_entity.type
_entity.pdbx_description
1 polymer ?
#
loop_
_entity_poly.entity_id
_entity_poly.type
_entity_poly.pdbx_seq_one_letter_code
_entity_poly.pdbx_strand_id
1 'polypeptide(L)'
;MLKRIKPIYWMFYEAFCKVLSTLSPVLASKYFYKKANGKPLNLSDPQGFNEKLMWLKLNTYRDNPLVAQCADKYRVREYVKKRGCPEILNELIAVWESVDEIDWDSLPDKFAIKCNHGCKYNIICEDKSNLDIKKAQKKLRAWMREDYWRKRAEVHYRHIPKRIICEKYL
;
A
#
# COMPACT_ATOMS: atom_id res chain seq x y z
N MET A 1 -20.28 26.49 -7.74
CA MET A 1 -20.52 25.28 -8.57
C MET A 1 -19.29 24.41 -8.81
N LEU A 2 -18.07 24.95 -8.93
CA LEU A 2 -16.84 24.19 -9.26
C LEU A 2 -16.23 23.31 -8.14
N LYS A 3 -16.55 23.54 -6.86
CA LYS A 3 -16.02 22.74 -5.72
C LYS A 3 -16.68 21.36 -5.56
N ARG A 4 -17.90 21.16 -6.09
CA ARG A 4 -18.66 19.89 -6.00
C ARG A 4 -18.36 18.89 -7.13
N ILE A 5 -17.75 19.32 -8.23
CA ILE A 5 -17.44 18.48 -9.39
C ILE A 5 -16.16 17.64 -9.16
N LYS A 6 -15.19 18.19 -8.42
CA LYS A 6 -13.94 17.50 -8.06
C LYS A 6 -14.17 16.11 -7.44
N PRO A 7 -14.99 15.93 -6.38
CA PRO A 7 -15.15 14.62 -5.76
C PRO A 7 -15.79 13.58 -6.69
N ILE A 8 -16.77 13.99 -7.52
CA ILE A 8 -17.44 13.09 -8.46
C ILE A 8 -16.47 12.65 -9.56
N TYR A 9 -15.73 13.59 -10.16
CA TYR A 9 -14.68 13.28 -11.14
C TYR A 9 -13.65 12.29 -10.58
N TRP A 10 -13.16 12.53 -9.36
CA TRP A 10 -12.19 11.64 -8.72
C TRP A 10 -12.76 10.24 -8.46
N MET A 11 -14.03 10.14 -8.09
CA MET A 11 -14.70 8.86 -7.90
C MET A 11 -14.77 8.05 -9.21
N PHE A 12 -15.18 8.68 -10.32
CA PHE A 12 -15.18 8.03 -11.63
C PHE A 12 -13.77 7.71 -12.12
N TYR A 13 -12.80 8.59 -11.87
CA TYR A 13 -11.41 8.37 -12.22
C TYR A 13 -10.82 7.18 -11.47
N GLU A 14 -11.06 7.07 -10.16
CA GLU A 14 -10.62 5.92 -9.36
C GLU A 14 -11.29 4.63 -9.83
N ALA A 15 -12.59 4.66 -10.13
CA ALA A 15 -13.30 3.50 -10.68
C ALA A 15 -12.69 3.06 -12.01
N PHE A 16 -12.47 3.99 -12.95
CA PHE A 16 -11.80 3.74 -14.23
C PHE A 16 -10.42 3.11 -14.03
N CYS A 17 -9.60 3.67 -13.13
CA CYS A 17 -8.26 3.15 -12.83
C CYS A 17 -8.31 1.71 -12.29
N LYS A 18 -9.26 1.42 -11.40
CA LYS A 18 -9.46 0.08 -10.82
C LYS A 18 -9.91 -0.92 -11.88
N VAL A 19 -10.85 -0.54 -12.75
CA VAL A 19 -11.32 -1.36 -13.86
C VAL A 19 -10.18 -1.64 -14.84
N LEU A 20 -9.47 -0.61 -15.30
CA LEU A 20 -8.36 -0.76 -16.24
C LEU A 20 -7.25 -1.66 -15.66
N SER A 21 -6.89 -1.47 -14.39
CA SER A 21 -5.89 -2.31 -13.72
C SER A 21 -6.35 -3.75 -13.56
N THR A 22 -7.66 -3.99 -13.38
CA THR A 22 -8.22 -5.35 -13.26
C THR A 22 -8.22 -6.06 -14.61
N LEU A 23 -8.66 -5.38 -15.67
CA LEU A 23 -8.76 -5.95 -17.02
C LEU A 23 -7.39 -6.15 -17.68
N SER A 24 -6.50 -5.16 -17.55
CA SER A 24 -5.15 -5.23 -18.12
C SER A 24 -4.16 -4.41 -17.30
N PRO A 25 -3.45 -5.05 -16.35
CA PRO A 25 -2.36 -4.41 -15.62
C PRO A 25 -1.30 -3.79 -16.54
N VAL A 26 -1.11 -4.35 -17.75
CA VAL A 26 -0.19 -3.82 -18.76
C VAL A 26 -0.69 -2.49 -19.32
N LEU A 27 -1.94 -2.41 -19.77
CA LEU A 27 -2.52 -1.17 -20.29
C LEU A 27 -2.60 -0.09 -19.20
N ALA A 28 -2.99 -0.48 -17.99
CA ALA A 28 -2.98 0.40 -16.83
C ALA A 28 -1.59 0.96 -16.55
N SER A 29 -0.55 0.11 -16.60
CA SER A 29 0.83 0.54 -16.39
C SER A 29 1.32 1.49 -17.47
N LYS A 30 1.01 1.23 -18.76
CA LYS A 30 1.31 2.15 -19.86
C LYS A 30 0.63 3.51 -19.67
N TYR A 31 -0.65 3.50 -19.26
CA TYR A 31 -1.43 4.70 -18.97
C TYR A 31 -0.81 5.53 -17.83
N PHE A 32 -0.56 4.90 -16.68
CA PHE A 32 0.02 5.59 -15.52
C PHE A 32 1.44 6.09 -15.78
N TYR A 33 2.26 5.29 -16.48
CA TYR A 33 3.61 5.69 -16.84
C TYR A 33 3.60 6.92 -17.74
N LYS A 34 2.78 6.95 -18.79
CA LYS A 34 2.65 8.11 -19.68
C LYS A 34 2.18 9.36 -18.93
N LYS A 35 1.20 9.21 -18.04
CA LYS A 35 0.70 10.31 -17.21
C LYS A 35 1.77 10.87 -16.27
N ALA A 36 2.66 10.03 -15.73
CA ALA A 36 3.69 10.43 -14.77
C ALA A 36 4.98 10.95 -15.43
N ASN A 37 5.39 10.38 -16.57
CA ASN A 37 6.69 10.65 -17.21
C ASN A 37 6.57 11.46 -18.51
N GLY A 38 5.34 11.76 -18.98
CA GLY A 38 5.10 12.51 -20.22
C GLY A 38 5.37 11.73 -21.52
N LYS A 39 5.93 10.52 -21.44
CA LYS A 39 6.31 9.68 -22.60
C LYS A 39 5.71 8.26 -22.50
N PRO A 40 5.45 7.57 -23.62
CA PRO A 40 4.93 6.21 -23.59
C PRO A 40 5.92 5.24 -22.94
N LEU A 41 5.40 4.21 -22.27
CA LEU A 41 6.19 3.13 -21.69
C LEU A 41 6.60 2.12 -22.77
N ASN A 42 7.90 1.99 -23.03
CA ASN A 42 8.44 0.92 -23.87
C ASN A 42 8.75 -0.32 -23.01
N LEU A 43 8.02 -1.42 -23.25
CA LEU A 43 8.23 -2.71 -22.58
C LEU A 43 9.01 -3.72 -23.43
N SER A 44 9.16 -3.49 -24.73
CA SER A 44 9.94 -4.40 -25.59
C SER A 44 11.43 -4.12 -25.48
N ASP A 45 11.79 -2.85 -25.28
CA ASP A 45 13.18 -2.41 -25.11
C ASP A 45 13.26 -1.33 -24.01
N PRO A 46 13.21 -1.71 -22.72
CA PRO A 46 13.23 -0.77 -21.61
C PRO A 46 14.64 -0.19 -21.40
N GLN A 47 14.81 1.10 -21.68
CA GLN A 47 16.11 1.77 -21.61
C GLN A 47 16.33 2.41 -20.23
N GLY A 48 15.35 3.18 -19.77
CA GLY A 48 15.43 3.92 -18.51
C GLY A 48 15.16 3.07 -17.27
N PHE A 49 15.63 3.53 -16.11
CA PHE A 49 15.39 2.89 -14.81
C PHE A 49 13.89 2.61 -14.55
N ASN A 50 13.03 3.61 -14.74
CA ASN A 50 11.60 3.45 -14.51
C ASN A 50 10.94 2.45 -15.49
N GLU A 51 11.43 2.35 -16.74
CA GLU A 51 10.92 1.37 -17.71
C GLU A 51 11.32 -0.04 -17.31
N LYS A 52 12.58 -0.23 -16.88
CA LYS A 52 13.08 -1.49 -16.34
C LYS A 52 12.30 -1.93 -15.11
N LEU A 53 11.98 -1.01 -14.19
CA LEU A 53 11.12 -1.30 -13.04
C LEU A 53 9.70 -1.71 -13.45
N MET A 54 9.09 -1.03 -14.43
CA MET A 54 7.77 -1.43 -14.93
C MET A 54 7.80 -2.79 -15.63
N TRP A 55 8.87 -3.09 -16.37
CA TRP A 55 9.07 -4.40 -16.98
C TRP A 55 9.17 -5.49 -15.92
N LEU A 56 10.02 -5.31 -14.89
CA LEU A 56 10.15 -6.24 -13.77
C LEU A 56 8.82 -6.44 -13.04
N LYS A 57 8.11 -5.35 -12.74
CA LYS A 57 6.78 -5.37 -12.11
C LYS A 57 5.80 -6.30 -12.85
N LEU A 58 5.79 -6.23 -14.18
CA LEU A 58 4.79 -6.91 -15.01
C LEU A 58 5.16 -8.34 -15.38
N ASN A 59 6.46 -8.64 -15.51
CA ASN A 59 6.96 -9.93 -16.02
C ASN A 59 7.55 -10.83 -14.92
N THR A 60 8.36 -10.28 -14.01
CA THR A 60 9.10 -11.08 -13.02
C THR A 60 8.45 -11.04 -11.64
N TYR A 61 7.90 -9.90 -11.24
CA TYR A 61 7.47 -9.64 -9.86
C TYR A 61 5.99 -9.90 -9.62
N ARG A 62 5.19 -10.02 -10.68
CA ARG A 62 3.73 -10.11 -10.60
C ARG A 62 3.26 -11.20 -9.65
N ASP A 63 3.80 -12.40 -9.80
CA ASP A 63 3.39 -13.61 -9.08
C ASP A 63 4.54 -14.17 -8.23
N ASN A 64 5.54 -13.34 -7.93
CA ASN A 64 6.70 -13.77 -7.16
C ASN A 64 6.41 -13.69 -5.65
N PRO A 65 6.40 -14.83 -4.92
CA PRO A 65 6.06 -14.85 -3.51
C PRO A 65 7.06 -14.11 -2.63
N LEU A 66 8.34 -14.07 -3.03
CA LEU A 66 9.37 -13.31 -2.32
C LEU A 66 9.13 -11.80 -2.47
N VAL A 67 8.74 -11.34 -3.66
CA VAL A 67 8.42 -9.92 -3.87
C VAL A 67 7.17 -9.53 -3.08
N ALA A 68 6.15 -10.37 -3.07
CA ALA A 68 4.96 -10.16 -2.24
C ALA A 68 5.30 -10.14 -0.74
N GLN A 69 6.17 -11.04 -0.27
CA GLN A 69 6.67 -11.05 1.11
C GLN A 69 7.40 -9.74 1.45
N CYS A 70 8.28 -9.26 0.57
CA CYS A 70 9.05 -8.05 0.80
C CYS A 70 8.19 -6.76 0.71
N ALA A 71 7.12 -6.77 -0.08
CA ALA A 71 6.17 -5.65 -0.15
C ALA A 71 5.21 -5.59 1.06
N ASP A 72 4.97 -6.73 1.71
CA ASP A 72 4.18 -6.85 2.93
C ASP A 72 4.97 -6.32 4.13
N LYS A 73 4.54 -5.17 4.68
CA LYS A 73 5.21 -4.54 5.84
C LYS A 73 5.29 -5.42 7.09
N TYR A 74 4.41 -6.41 7.21
CA TYR A 74 4.45 -7.39 8.28
C TYR A 74 5.41 -8.53 7.95
N ARG A 75 5.22 -9.19 6.80
CA ARG A 75 5.99 -10.41 6.44
C ARG A 75 7.43 -10.13 6.01
N VAL A 76 7.76 -8.90 5.58
CA VAL A 76 9.15 -8.50 5.28
C VAL A 76 10.05 -8.62 6.52
N ARG A 77 9.47 -8.52 7.72
CA ARG A 77 10.19 -8.66 8.99
C ARG A 77 10.82 -10.05 9.13
N GLU A 78 10.13 -11.11 8.69
CA GLU A 78 10.69 -12.46 8.65
C GLU A 78 11.83 -12.58 7.65
N TYR A 79 11.68 -11.96 6.46
CA TYR A 79 12.73 -11.95 5.45
C TYR A 79 14.00 -11.28 5.99
N VAL A 80 13.87 -10.11 6.62
CA VAL A 80 14.99 -9.37 7.22
C VAL A 80 15.68 -10.17 8.33
N LYS A 81 14.92 -10.82 9.22
CA LYS A 81 15.47 -11.72 10.23
C LYS A 81 16.27 -12.87 9.61
N LYS A 82 15.74 -13.51 8.56
CA LYS A 82 16.43 -14.59 7.83
C LYS A 82 17.70 -14.12 7.11
N ARG A 83 17.81 -12.83 6.79
CA ARG A 83 19.02 -12.22 6.24
C ARG A 83 20.04 -11.80 7.29
N GLY A 84 19.76 -12.02 8.57
CA GLY A 84 20.69 -11.73 9.66
C GLY A 84 20.76 -10.25 10.03
N CYS A 85 19.71 -9.47 9.70
CA CYS A 85 19.66 -8.04 10.02
C CYS A 85 18.46 -7.65 10.91
N PRO A 86 18.10 -8.39 11.98
CA PRO A 86 16.94 -8.05 12.80
C PRO A 86 17.01 -6.65 13.44
N GLU A 87 18.21 -6.11 13.66
CA GLU A 87 18.47 -4.82 14.29
C GLU A 87 17.94 -3.61 13.51
N ILE A 88 17.72 -3.74 12.20
CA ILE A 88 17.14 -2.65 11.39
C ILE A 88 15.61 -2.59 11.52
N LEU A 89 15.00 -3.60 12.14
CA LEU A 89 13.55 -3.65 12.30
C LEU A 89 13.11 -2.79 13.47
N ASN A 90 12.19 -1.87 13.20
CA ASN A 90 11.50 -1.14 14.26
C ASN A 90 10.72 -2.10 15.17
N GLU A 91 10.48 -1.72 16.42
CA GLU A 91 9.68 -2.49 17.37
C GLU A 91 8.22 -2.63 16.90
N LEU A 92 7.72 -3.88 16.87
CA LEU A 92 6.35 -4.21 16.51
C LEU A 92 5.55 -4.43 17.79
N ILE A 93 4.63 -3.52 18.07
CA ILE A 93 3.81 -3.51 19.28
C ILE A 93 2.66 -4.52 19.16
N ALA A 94 1.96 -4.51 18.01
CA ALA A 94 0.78 -5.35 17.81
C ALA A 94 0.50 -5.61 16.33
N VAL A 95 -0.30 -6.65 16.07
CA VAL A 95 -0.80 -7.06 14.75
C VAL A 95 -2.25 -7.49 14.90
N TRP A 96 -3.10 -7.04 13.98
CA TRP A 96 -4.52 -7.35 13.98
C TRP A 96 -5.01 -7.75 12.59
N GLU A 97 -6.04 -8.59 12.54
CA GLU A 97 -6.71 -8.97 11.31
C GLU A 97 -7.87 -8.03 10.97
N SER A 98 -8.46 -7.41 11.99
CA SER A 98 -9.57 -6.48 11.84
C SER A 98 -9.39 -5.21 12.68
N VAL A 99 -10.16 -4.17 12.34
CA VAL A 99 -10.16 -2.89 13.09
C VAL A 99 -10.80 -3.04 14.48
N ASP A 100 -11.65 -4.06 14.64
CA ASP A 100 -12.43 -4.32 15.84
C ASP A 100 -11.59 -5.01 16.93
N GLU A 101 -10.47 -5.66 16.56
CA GLU A 101 -9.51 -6.26 17.50
C GLU A 101 -8.58 -5.23 18.17
N ILE A 102 -8.60 -3.96 17.74
CA ILE A 102 -7.69 -2.95 18.27
C ILE A 102 -8.19 -2.49 19.64
N ASP A 103 -7.49 -2.93 20.69
CA ASP A 103 -7.54 -2.31 22.00
C ASP A 103 -6.76 -0.99 21.97
N TRP A 104 -7.48 0.12 21.84
CA TRP A 104 -6.86 1.44 21.77
C TRP A 104 -6.30 1.88 23.12
N ASP A 105 -6.86 1.41 24.24
CA ASP A 105 -6.47 1.83 25.58
C ASP A 105 -5.13 1.19 25.97
N SER A 106 -4.83 -0.01 25.45
CA SER A 106 -3.53 -0.68 25.67
C SER A 106 -2.36 -0.10 24.85
N LEU A 107 -2.62 0.75 23.85
CA LEU A 107 -1.56 1.34 23.02
C LEU A 107 -0.75 2.40 23.79
N PRO A 108 0.56 2.57 23.52
CA PRO A 108 1.37 3.59 24.17
C PRO A 108 0.94 5.01 23.76
N ASP A 109 1.48 6.04 24.41
CA ASP A 109 1.16 7.44 24.10
C ASP A 109 1.57 7.85 22.67
N LYS A 110 2.57 7.18 22.08
CA LYS A 110 3.07 7.42 20.72
C LYS A 110 3.26 6.13 19.95
N PHE A 111 2.72 6.08 18.73
CA PHE A 111 2.83 4.89 17.86
C PHE A 111 2.53 5.22 16.39
N ALA A 112 2.80 4.26 15.50
CA ALA A 112 2.39 4.31 14.11
C ALA A 112 1.58 3.07 13.74
N ILE A 113 0.29 3.23 13.44
CA ILE A 113 -0.54 2.16 12.87
C ILE A 113 -0.45 2.19 11.35
N LYS A 114 -0.27 1.03 10.72
CA LYS A 114 -0.16 0.89 9.27
C LYS A 114 -0.96 -0.31 8.77
N CYS A 115 -1.57 -0.21 7.59
CA CYS A 115 -1.98 -1.42 6.87
C CYS A 115 -0.78 -1.96 6.07
N ASN A 116 -0.57 -3.27 6.09
CA ASN A 116 0.61 -3.87 5.48
C ASN A 116 0.62 -3.80 3.93
N HIS A 117 -0.56 -3.86 3.31
CA HIS A 117 -0.80 -4.16 1.90
C HIS A 117 -1.00 -2.94 0.99
N GLY A 118 -0.26 -1.84 1.21
CA GLY A 118 -0.34 -0.68 0.33
C GLY A 118 0.58 0.48 0.72
N CYS A 119 0.42 1.63 0.07
CA CYS A 119 1.18 2.84 0.36
C CYS A 119 0.28 3.96 0.89
N LYS A 120 0.83 4.80 1.79
CA LYS A 120 0.14 5.88 2.54
C LYS A 120 -0.95 5.43 3.51
N TYR A 121 -1.09 4.13 3.75
CA TYR A 121 -1.99 3.60 4.77
C TYR A 121 -1.34 3.64 6.15
N ASN A 122 -1.10 4.85 6.65
CA ASN A 122 -0.50 5.09 7.96
C ASN A 122 -1.32 6.07 8.78
N ILE A 123 -1.32 5.85 10.09
CA ILE A 123 -1.84 6.74 11.11
C ILE A 123 -0.70 6.91 12.09
N ILE A 124 -0.22 8.15 12.19
CA ILE A 124 0.85 8.53 13.09
C ILE A 124 0.21 9.18 14.31
N CYS A 125 0.51 8.64 15.48
CA CYS A 125 0.06 9.13 16.77
C CYS A 125 1.28 9.64 17.54
N GLU A 126 1.43 10.96 17.60
CA GLU A 126 2.50 11.63 18.37
C GLU A 126 2.07 11.95 19.81
N ASP A 127 0.75 11.91 20.05
CA ASP A 127 0.09 12.12 21.33
C ASP A 127 -1.30 11.45 21.27
N LYS A 128 -1.46 10.39 22.07
CA LYS A 128 -2.70 9.59 22.14
C LYS A 128 -3.90 10.40 22.63
N SER A 129 -3.70 11.43 23.45
CA SER A 129 -4.79 12.28 23.95
C SER A 129 -5.45 13.09 22.83
N ASN A 130 -4.70 13.38 21.76
CA ASN A 130 -5.16 14.12 20.58
C ASN A 130 -5.65 13.21 19.44
N LEU A 131 -5.64 11.88 19.64
CA LEU A 131 -6.00 10.93 18.60
C LEU A 131 -7.52 10.82 18.43
N ASP A 132 -8.02 11.19 17.25
CA ASP A 132 -9.39 10.90 16.85
C ASP A 132 -9.53 9.41 16.46
N ILE A 133 -9.84 8.56 17.44
CA ILE A 133 -10.03 7.12 17.28
C ILE A 133 -11.11 6.80 16.23
N LYS A 134 -12.23 7.52 16.23
CA LYS A 134 -13.33 7.28 15.27
C LYS A 134 -12.89 7.52 13.84
N LYS A 135 -12.13 8.59 13.59
CA LYS A 135 -11.53 8.89 12.28
C LYS A 135 -10.46 7.87 11.89
N ALA A 136 -9.64 7.43 12.85
CA ALA A 136 -8.65 6.38 12.66
C ALA A 136 -9.31 5.06 12.21
N GLN A 137 -10.32 4.59 12.96
CA GLN A 137 -11.11 3.41 12.62
C GLN A 137 -11.74 3.53 11.23
N LYS A 138 -12.35 4.68 10.90
CA LYS A 138 -12.95 4.91 9.56
C LYS A 138 -11.91 4.76 8.43
N LYS A 139 -10.71 5.31 8.61
CA LYS A 139 -9.61 5.17 7.64
C LYS A 139 -9.17 3.71 7.51
N LEU A 140 -8.91 3.03 8.62
CA LEU A 140 -8.46 1.64 8.63
C LEU A 140 -9.50 0.72 7.96
N ARG A 141 -10.79 0.87 8.28
CA ARG A 141 -11.86 0.09 7.64
C ARG A 141 -11.93 0.34 6.13
N ALA A 142 -11.71 1.58 5.68
CA ALA A 142 -11.68 1.89 4.25
C ALA A 142 -10.47 1.26 3.56
N TRP A 143 -9.28 1.31 4.18
CA TRP A 143 -8.04 0.74 3.64
C TRP A 143 -8.08 -0.79 3.61
N MET A 144 -8.54 -1.44 4.68
CA MET A 144 -8.65 -2.91 4.74
C MET A 144 -9.61 -3.50 3.69
N ARG A 145 -10.61 -2.73 3.25
CA ARG A 145 -11.50 -3.14 2.14
C ARG A 145 -10.91 -2.91 0.75
N GLU A 146 -9.85 -2.10 0.63
CA GLU A 146 -9.31 -1.71 -0.66
C GLU A 146 -8.36 -2.78 -1.23
N ASP A 147 -8.58 -3.18 -2.48
CA ASP A 147 -7.61 -3.98 -3.23
C ASP A 147 -6.54 -3.05 -3.80
N TYR A 148 -5.56 -2.69 -2.98
CA TYR A 148 -4.58 -1.63 -3.28
C TYR A 148 -3.93 -1.77 -4.66
N TRP A 149 -3.58 -3.00 -5.04
CA TRP A 149 -2.96 -3.31 -6.33
C TRP A 149 -3.74 -2.75 -7.53
N ARG A 150 -5.07 -2.65 -7.43
CA ARG A 150 -5.93 -2.13 -8.51
C ARG A 150 -5.85 -0.62 -8.69
N LYS A 151 -5.35 0.14 -7.70
CA LYS A 151 -5.27 1.62 -7.82
C LYS A 151 -4.27 2.05 -8.88
N ARG A 152 -3.15 1.32 -9.01
CA ARG A 152 -1.98 1.69 -9.84
C ARG A 152 -1.37 0.51 -10.60
N ALA A 153 -2.12 -0.59 -10.74
CA ALA A 153 -1.62 -1.86 -11.28
C ALA A 153 -0.32 -2.30 -10.58
N GLU A 154 -0.29 -2.20 -9.25
CA GLU A 154 0.82 -2.68 -8.42
C GLU A 154 0.56 -4.13 -8.03
N VAL A 155 0.61 -4.99 -9.05
CA VAL A 155 0.20 -6.40 -9.00
C VAL A 155 0.88 -7.21 -7.90
N HIS A 156 2.08 -6.84 -7.46
CA HIS A 156 2.79 -7.52 -6.37
C HIS A 156 2.08 -7.41 -5.00
N TYR A 157 1.15 -6.47 -4.81
CA TYR A 157 0.29 -6.41 -3.62
C TYR A 157 -0.91 -7.37 -3.66
N ARG A 158 -1.21 -7.98 -4.82
CA ARG A 158 -2.50 -8.68 -5.05
C ARG A 158 -2.79 -9.81 -4.07
N HIS A 159 -1.75 -10.52 -3.64
CA HIS A 159 -1.87 -11.73 -2.83
C HIS A 159 -1.40 -11.54 -1.39
N ILE A 160 -1.23 -10.28 -0.94
CA ILE A 160 -0.81 -9.98 0.42
C ILE A 160 -2.01 -10.11 1.36
N PRO A 161 -1.97 -11.02 2.35
CA PRO A 161 -3.01 -11.09 3.39
C PRO A 161 -3.07 -9.77 4.14
N LYS A 162 -4.27 -9.19 4.21
CA LYS A 162 -4.44 -7.85 4.80
C LYS A 162 -4.33 -7.94 6.32
N ARG A 163 -3.43 -7.14 6.88
CA ARG A 163 -3.20 -6.98 8.33
C ARG A 163 -3.03 -5.51 8.67
N ILE A 164 -3.32 -5.19 9.92
CA ILE A 164 -3.01 -3.91 10.54
C ILE A 164 -1.85 -4.15 11.50
N ILE A 165 -0.80 -3.35 11.40
CA ILE A 165 0.36 -3.43 12.31
C ILE A 165 0.46 -2.13 13.11
N CYS A 166 0.92 -2.24 14.34
CA CYS A 166 1.31 -1.11 15.19
C CYS A 166 2.80 -1.20 15.48
N GLU A 167 3.53 -0.15 15.16
CA GLU A 167 4.97 -0.05 15.42
C GLU A 167 5.26 1.12 16.35
N LYS A 168 6.39 1.03 17.06
CA LYS A 168 6.89 2.12 17.90
C LYS A 168 7.11 3.38 17.07
N TYR A 169 6.76 4.53 17.63
CA TYR A 169 7.05 5.84 17.03
C TYR A 169 8.56 6.11 17.07
N LEU A 170 9.14 6.57 15.95
CA LEU A 170 10.57 6.84 15.78
C LEU A 170 10.87 8.33 15.90
#